data_AF-A0A0D0FSX8-F1
#
_entry.id   AF-A0A0D0FSX8-F1
#
_cell.length_a   1.000
_cell.length_b   1.000
_cell.length_c   1.000
_cell.angle_alpha   90.00
_cell.angle_beta   90.00
_cell.angle_gamma   90.00
#
_symmetry.space_group_name_H-M   'P 1'
#
loop_
_entity.id
_entity.type
_entity.pdbx_description
1 polymer ?
#
loop_
_entity_poly.entity_id
_entity_poly.type
_entity_poly.pdbx_seq_one_letter_code
_entity_poly.pdbx_strand_id
1 'polypeptide(L)'
;MKQKNIYIIDFDSTFTQVEALDELARISLKKHPEKEAIFKKIEDLTNLAMEGKLSFSESLAQRVKLLEASEDHLKQLITRLKKKVSRSFSRNAAFFKKHADQVLIVSGGFKEFITPVVSQYHIKKENIYANTFVTTGDGKIIDYDHANPLSEEGGKVKLMQHLNLEGDLYGIGDGYSDFQLRESGMIKKFYAFTENISRESIVSRADHITPSFDEFLYVNNLPRAISYPKNRILCLAIGDVPEESLALLKKDGLSIRHKTSFEDKYVKDVHMILLAKGEKIDPEKLKMALKLKTIGYLGGIAGKLDLQTCTAMGIVIFEDPKNNPRNANF
;
A
#
# COMPACT_ATOMS: atom_id res chain seq x y z
N MET A 1 -8.22 18.78 -27.46
CA MET A 1 -7.18 18.84 -26.42
C MET A 1 -7.31 17.58 -25.57
N LYS A 2 -6.22 16.90 -25.20
CA LYS A 2 -6.31 15.78 -24.24
C LYS A 2 -6.78 16.35 -22.89
N GLN A 3 -7.84 15.79 -22.34
CA GLN A 3 -8.35 16.17 -21.02
C GLN A 3 -7.23 15.96 -19.98
N LYS A 4 -7.04 16.92 -19.08
CA LYS A 4 -5.97 16.89 -18.07
C LYS A 4 -6.35 15.88 -17.00
N ASN A 5 -5.46 14.94 -16.69
CA ASN A 5 -5.66 14.01 -15.58
C ASN A 5 -5.04 14.59 -14.31
N ILE A 6 -5.75 14.47 -13.18
CA ILE A 6 -5.28 14.87 -11.86
C ILE A 6 -5.37 13.65 -10.92
N TYR A 7 -4.29 13.38 -10.20
CA TYR A 7 -4.14 12.25 -9.30
C TYR A 7 -4.15 12.77 -7.86
N ILE A 8 -5.24 12.50 -7.15
CA ILE A 8 -5.42 12.85 -5.74
C ILE A 8 -5.00 11.63 -4.93
N ILE A 9 -3.96 11.79 -4.12
CA ILE A 9 -3.31 10.70 -3.43
C ILE A 9 -3.35 10.98 -1.93
N ASP A 10 -3.88 10.04 -1.16
CA ASP A 10 -3.80 10.11 0.29
C ASP A 10 -2.37 9.85 0.79
N PHE A 11 -2.07 10.34 1.97
CA PHE A 11 -0.74 10.20 2.56
C PHE A 11 -0.64 8.97 3.46
N ASP A 12 -1.36 8.98 4.57
CA ASP A 12 -1.34 7.91 5.57
C ASP A 12 -1.91 6.62 4.98
N SER A 13 -1.32 5.48 5.33
CA SER A 13 -1.68 4.14 4.81
C SER A 13 -1.76 3.99 3.27
N THR A 14 -1.36 5.01 2.50
CA THR A 14 -1.37 5.05 1.03
C THR A 14 0.01 5.41 0.49
N PHE A 15 0.44 6.67 0.58
CA PHE A 15 1.80 7.07 0.22
C PHE A 15 2.83 6.53 1.21
N THR A 16 2.48 6.49 2.50
CA THR A 16 3.25 5.86 3.57
C THR A 16 2.59 4.56 4.05
N GLN A 17 3.40 3.64 4.55
CA GLN A 17 3.00 2.32 5.05
C GLN A 17 2.31 2.35 6.41
N VAL A 18 2.20 3.52 7.03
CA VAL A 18 1.79 3.71 8.42
C VAL A 18 0.94 4.96 8.54
N GLU A 19 0.18 5.03 9.63
CA GLU A 19 -0.48 6.23 10.13
C GLU A 19 0.55 7.12 10.84
N ALA A 20 0.77 8.33 10.33
CA ALA A 20 1.83 9.20 10.84
C ALA A 20 1.57 9.72 12.26
N LEU A 21 0.30 9.93 12.64
CA LEU A 21 -0.06 10.34 14.01
C LEU A 21 0.21 9.24 15.03
N ASP A 22 -0.09 7.98 14.67
CA ASP A 22 0.17 6.83 15.54
C ASP A 22 1.68 6.66 15.75
N GLU A 23 2.48 6.85 14.69
CA GLU A 23 3.94 6.88 14.81
C GLU A 23 4.47 8.08 15.60
N LEU A 24 3.82 9.25 15.49
CA LEU A 24 4.17 10.42 16.29
C LEU A 24 3.93 10.17 17.78
N ALA A 25 2.78 9.59 18.13
CA ALA A 25 2.45 9.18 19.49
C ALA A 25 3.56 8.25 20.04
N ARG A 26 3.96 7.24 19.25
CA ARG A 26 5.03 6.30 19.63
C ARG A 26 6.36 6.98 19.94
N ILE A 27 6.64 8.11 19.28
CA ILE A 27 7.84 8.89 19.51
C ILE A 27 7.71 9.74 20.78
N SER A 28 6.63 10.52 20.88
CA SER A 28 6.43 11.49 21.96
C SER A 28 6.21 10.82 23.32
N LEU A 29 5.40 9.76 23.36
CA LEU A 29 5.03 9.06 24.61
C LEU A 29 6.04 7.99 25.00
N LYS A 30 7.23 7.92 24.38
CA LYS A 30 8.24 6.89 24.64
C LYS A 30 8.58 6.73 26.13
N LYS A 31 8.53 7.84 26.89
CA LYS A 31 8.81 7.90 28.34
C LYS A 31 7.54 7.99 29.21
N HIS A 32 6.35 7.98 28.62
CA HIS A 32 5.10 8.12 29.35
C HIS A 32 4.74 6.80 30.06
N PRO A 33 4.33 6.81 31.35
CA PRO A 33 4.02 5.60 32.10
C PRO A 33 2.85 4.80 31.51
N GLU A 34 1.85 5.50 30.95
CA GLU A 34 0.64 4.90 30.37
C GLU A 34 0.69 4.77 28.84
N LYS A 35 1.88 4.80 28.24
CA LYS A 35 2.04 4.88 26.77
C LYS A 35 1.24 3.83 25.99
N GLU A 36 1.19 2.58 26.47
CA GLU A 36 0.48 1.50 25.77
C GLU A 36 -1.04 1.72 25.75
N ALA A 37 -1.60 2.23 26.84
CA ALA A 37 -3.02 2.55 26.93
C ALA A 37 -3.37 3.72 25.99
N ILE A 38 -2.51 4.74 25.93
CA ILE A 38 -2.70 5.89 25.06
C ILE A 38 -2.54 5.49 23.59
N PHE A 39 -1.55 4.66 23.24
CA PHE A 39 -1.36 4.15 21.87
C PHE A 39 -2.58 3.40 21.38
N LYS A 40 -3.07 2.45 22.19
CA LYS A 40 -4.27 1.69 21.83
C LYS A 40 -5.46 2.62 21.62
N LYS A 41 -5.64 3.61 22.49
CA LYS A 41 -6.72 4.60 22.34
C LYS A 41 -6.61 5.41 21.05
N ILE A 42 -5.40 5.83 20.67
CA ILE A 42 -5.16 6.56 19.41
C ILE A 42 -5.46 5.66 18.19
N GLU A 43 -4.97 4.42 18.21
CA GLU A 43 -5.20 3.43 17.15
C GLU A 43 -6.70 3.11 16.99
N ASP A 44 -7.42 2.90 18.10
CA ASP A 44 -8.87 2.67 18.11
C ASP A 44 -9.63 3.87 17.51
N LEU A 45 -9.25 5.10 17.88
CA LEU A 45 -9.84 6.33 17.31
C LEU A 45 -9.57 6.47 15.81
N THR A 46 -8.35 6.12 15.36
CA THR A 46 -7.98 6.12 13.94
C THR A 46 -8.82 5.09 13.17
N ASN A 47 -8.93 3.87 13.68
CA ASN A 47 -9.70 2.80 13.03
C ASN A 47 -11.19 3.12 12.94
N LEU A 48 -11.80 3.62 14.02
CA LEU A 48 -13.22 4.01 14.02
C LEU A 48 -13.51 5.13 13.00
N ALA A 49 -12.61 6.12 12.87
CA ALA A 49 -12.76 7.18 11.89
C ALA A 49 -12.62 6.67 10.46
N MET A 50 -11.62 5.82 10.19
CA MET A 50 -11.40 5.26 8.85
C MET A 50 -12.50 4.30 8.40
N GLU A 51 -13.18 3.64 9.34
CA GLU A 51 -14.37 2.82 9.09
C GLU A 51 -15.67 3.64 8.95
N GLY A 52 -15.63 4.96 9.19
CA GLY A 52 -16.81 5.83 9.16
C GLY A 52 -17.74 5.67 10.37
N LYS A 53 -17.26 5.08 11.47
CA LYS A 53 -18.03 4.86 12.72
C LYS A 53 -17.90 6.00 13.73
N LEU A 54 -16.87 6.84 13.57
CA LEU A 54 -16.62 8.04 14.37
C LEU A 54 -16.36 9.20 13.42
N SER A 55 -16.81 10.41 13.75
CA SER A 55 -16.50 11.57 12.91
C SER A 55 -14.99 11.79 12.85
N PHE A 56 -14.49 12.14 11.67
CA PHE A 56 -13.09 12.47 11.47
C PHE A 56 -12.64 13.62 12.38
N SER A 57 -13.45 14.67 12.49
CA SER A 57 -13.13 15.84 13.32
C SER A 57 -13.03 15.47 14.81
N GLU A 58 -13.98 14.69 15.30
CA GLU A 58 -13.98 14.19 16.69
C GLU A 58 -12.76 13.30 16.96
N SER A 59 -12.44 12.40 16.05
CA SER A 59 -11.26 11.53 16.14
C SER A 59 -9.96 12.32 16.13
N LEU A 60 -9.82 13.30 15.21
CA LEU A 60 -8.63 14.14 15.12
C LEU A 60 -8.42 14.96 16.39
N ALA A 61 -9.48 15.64 16.88
CA ALA A 61 -9.42 16.42 18.11
C ALA A 61 -9.00 15.58 19.33
N GLN A 62 -9.54 14.37 19.47
CA GLN A 62 -9.16 13.48 20.56
C GLN A 62 -7.73 12.96 20.43
N ARG A 63 -7.30 12.56 19.23
CA ARG A 63 -5.95 12.06 18.99
C ARG A 63 -4.90 13.14 19.26
N VAL A 64 -5.08 14.36 18.76
CA VAL A 64 -4.10 15.44 18.97
C VAL A 64 -3.90 15.77 20.44
N LYS A 65 -4.98 15.79 21.24
CA LYS A 65 -4.90 15.99 22.70
C LYS A 65 -4.06 14.94 23.43
N LEU A 66 -3.98 13.72 22.89
CA LEU A 66 -3.25 12.60 23.49
C LEU A 66 -1.78 12.51 23.04
N LEU A 67 -1.34 13.29 22.03
CA LEU A 67 -0.02 13.13 21.43
C LEU A 67 1.12 13.58 22.34
N GLU A 68 0.94 14.60 23.18
CA GLU A 68 2.02 15.23 23.96
C GLU A 68 3.30 15.49 23.14
N ALA A 69 3.15 15.91 21.88
CA ALA A 69 4.25 16.01 20.92
C ALA A 69 4.88 17.40 20.83
N SER A 70 6.04 17.49 20.18
CA SER A 70 6.79 18.73 19.96
C SER A 70 7.47 18.70 18.60
N GLU A 71 8.01 19.83 18.14
CA GLU A 71 8.73 19.95 16.86
C GLU A 71 9.94 19.01 16.76
N ASP A 72 10.62 18.71 17.87
CA ASP A 72 11.73 17.76 17.89
C ASP A 72 11.25 16.31 17.66
N HIS A 73 10.05 15.97 18.11
CA HIS A 73 9.42 14.69 17.78
C HIS A 73 9.07 14.62 16.29
N LEU A 74 8.66 15.73 15.66
CA LEU A 74 8.39 15.79 14.21
C LEU A 74 9.65 15.47 13.38
N LYS A 75 10.83 15.97 13.77
CA LYS A 75 12.10 15.66 13.09
C LYS A 75 12.39 14.15 13.08
N GLN A 76 12.14 13.48 14.22
CA GLN A 76 12.28 12.04 14.35
C GLN A 76 11.24 11.30 13.49
N LEU A 77 10.00 11.77 13.50
CA LEU A 77 8.91 11.21 12.69
C LEU A 77 9.24 11.26 11.21
N ILE A 78 9.64 12.42 10.68
CA ILE A 78 10.00 12.61 9.27
C ILE A 78 11.08 11.60 8.86
N THR A 79 12.10 11.40 9.71
CA THR A 79 13.18 10.45 9.44
C THR A 79 12.67 9.01 9.36
N ARG A 80 11.68 8.63 10.18
CA ARG A 80 11.03 7.31 10.11
C ARG A 80 10.13 7.19 8.88
N LEU A 81 9.27 8.18 8.61
CA LEU A 81 8.32 8.17 7.51
C LEU A 81 9.01 8.08 6.15
N LYS A 82 10.16 8.74 5.96
CA LYS A 82 10.97 8.60 4.73
C LYS A 82 11.39 7.15 4.44
N LYS A 83 11.57 6.32 5.46
CA LYS A 83 11.90 4.89 5.33
C LYS A 83 10.65 4.00 5.21
N LYS A 84 9.48 4.58 5.43
CA LYS A 84 8.17 3.92 5.41
C LYS A 84 7.30 4.39 4.26
N VAL A 85 7.86 5.02 3.22
CA VAL A 85 7.14 5.26 1.97
C VAL A 85 6.78 3.92 1.35
N SER A 86 5.56 3.78 0.84
CA SER A 86 5.10 2.55 0.19
C SER A 86 6.02 2.20 -0.98
N ARG A 87 6.24 0.90 -1.17
CA ARG A 87 7.32 0.42 -2.03
C ARG A 87 7.04 0.72 -3.48
N SER A 88 5.78 0.57 -3.90
CA SER A 88 5.36 0.91 -5.27
C SER A 88 5.50 2.40 -5.57
N PHE A 89 5.18 3.29 -4.63
CA PHE A 89 5.44 4.72 -4.73
C PHE A 89 6.93 5.01 -4.88
N SER A 90 7.76 4.40 -4.03
CA SER A 90 9.22 4.56 -4.06
C SER A 90 9.84 4.17 -5.40
N ARG A 91 9.40 3.04 -5.98
CA ARG A 91 9.86 2.59 -7.30
C ARG A 91 9.49 3.52 -8.43
N ASN A 92 8.36 4.23 -8.32
CA ASN A 92 7.80 5.06 -9.38
C ASN A 92 8.11 6.56 -9.18
N ALA A 93 9.23 6.91 -8.53
CA ALA A 93 9.66 8.31 -8.35
C ALA A 93 9.70 9.13 -9.68
N ALA A 94 10.08 8.48 -10.79
CA ALA A 94 10.11 9.10 -12.11
C ALA A 94 8.72 9.54 -12.61
N PHE A 95 7.66 8.83 -12.21
CA PHE A 95 6.27 9.23 -12.51
C PHE A 95 5.97 10.60 -11.90
N PHE A 96 6.22 10.77 -10.60
CA PHE A 96 5.94 12.02 -9.90
C PHE A 96 6.73 13.20 -10.48
N LYS A 97 7.99 12.97 -10.86
CA LYS A 97 8.79 13.99 -11.56
C LYS A 97 8.17 14.42 -12.90
N LYS A 98 7.67 13.47 -13.69
CA LYS A 98 7.05 13.74 -14.99
C LYS A 98 5.64 14.36 -14.87
N HIS A 99 4.94 14.04 -13.78
CA HIS A 99 3.54 14.41 -13.54
C HIS A 99 3.38 15.38 -12.36
N ALA A 100 4.41 16.17 -12.05
CA ALA A 100 4.45 17.04 -10.87
C ALA A 100 3.29 18.05 -10.80
N ASP A 101 2.79 18.49 -11.96
CA ASP A 101 1.64 19.41 -12.09
C ASP A 101 0.26 18.74 -11.98
N GLN A 102 0.24 17.41 -11.91
CA GLN A 102 -0.97 16.59 -11.96
C GLN A 102 -1.19 15.81 -10.66
N VAL A 103 -0.18 15.70 -9.80
CA VAL A 103 -0.27 14.96 -8.54
C VAL A 103 -0.54 15.92 -7.40
N LEU A 104 -1.62 15.65 -6.67
CA LEU A 104 -2.00 16.33 -5.43
C LEU A 104 -1.91 15.33 -4.27
N ILE A 105 -1.29 15.76 -3.17
CA ILE A 105 -1.40 15.05 -1.90
C ILE A 105 -2.53 15.71 -1.12
N VAL A 106 -3.56 14.95 -0.78
CA VAL A 106 -4.70 15.43 -0.01
C VAL A 106 -4.92 14.48 1.16
N SER A 107 -4.65 14.95 2.37
CA SER A 107 -4.65 14.10 3.57
C SER A 107 -5.23 14.80 4.78
N GLY A 108 -5.84 14.02 5.67
CA GLY A 108 -6.20 14.47 7.02
C GLY A 108 -5.01 14.59 7.97
N GLY A 109 -3.81 14.18 7.56
CA GLY A 109 -2.56 14.36 8.29
C GLY A 109 -2.07 15.81 8.29
N PHE A 110 -0.77 16.02 8.58
CA PHE A 110 -0.20 17.35 8.83
C PHE A 110 0.95 17.72 7.89
N LYS A 111 0.94 18.96 7.39
CA LYS A 111 1.91 19.49 6.41
C LYS A 111 3.35 19.37 6.89
N GLU A 112 3.59 19.51 8.18
CA GLU A 112 4.89 19.53 8.84
C GLU A 112 5.67 18.24 8.61
N PHE A 113 4.99 17.09 8.55
CA PHE A 113 5.63 15.82 8.21
C PHE A 113 5.36 15.36 6.77
N ILE A 114 4.21 15.71 6.17
CA ILE A 114 3.90 15.31 4.80
C ILE A 114 4.87 15.97 3.81
N THR A 115 5.00 17.30 3.89
CA THR A 115 5.81 18.09 2.96
C THR A 115 7.23 17.56 2.81
N PRO A 116 8.02 17.39 3.89
CA PRO A 116 9.39 16.90 3.76
C PRO A 116 9.50 15.44 3.32
N VAL A 117 8.46 14.61 3.49
CA VAL A 117 8.44 13.21 3.03
C VAL A 117 8.15 13.14 1.54
N VAL A 118 7.18 13.89 1.03
CA VAL A 118 6.77 13.81 -0.38
C VAL A 118 7.61 14.68 -1.31
N SER A 119 8.25 15.74 -0.80
CA SER A 119 9.09 16.64 -1.61
C SER A 119 10.26 15.91 -2.30
N GLN A 120 10.80 14.83 -1.70
CA GLN A 120 11.85 14.02 -2.32
C GLN A 120 11.38 13.30 -3.60
N TYR A 121 10.05 13.21 -3.82
CA TYR A 121 9.42 12.68 -5.01
C TYR A 121 9.01 13.75 -6.00
N HIS A 122 9.51 14.98 -5.89
CA HIS A 122 9.20 16.10 -6.80
C HIS A 122 7.74 16.57 -6.77
N ILE A 123 7.00 16.20 -5.72
CA ILE A 123 5.66 16.74 -5.48
C ILE A 123 5.82 18.18 -4.99
N LYS A 124 5.13 19.10 -5.66
CA LYS A 124 5.20 20.54 -5.41
C LYS A 124 4.51 20.89 -4.10
N LYS A 125 5.04 21.87 -3.36
CA LYS A 125 4.50 22.27 -2.04
C LYS A 125 3.08 22.81 -2.17
N GLU A 126 2.80 23.54 -3.25
CA GLU A 126 1.49 24.07 -3.59
C GLU A 126 0.44 22.98 -3.86
N ASN A 127 0.87 21.75 -4.17
CA ASN A 127 0.01 20.60 -4.43
C ASN A 127 -0.18 19.71 -3.19
N ILE A 128 0.23 20.18 -2.01
CA ILE A 128 0.13 19.45 -0.74
C ILE A 128 -0.91 20.13 0.14
N TYR A 129 -2.04 19.45 0.31
CA TYR A 129 -3.15 19.86 1.13
C TYR A 129 -3.27 18.92 2.34
N ALA A 130 -3.08 19.49 3.52
CA ALA A 130 -3.12 18.80 4.80
C ALA A 130 -3.40 19.81 5.92
N ASN A 131 -3.67 19.31 7.13
CA ASN A 131 -3.79 20.12 8.34
C ASN A 131 -2.44 20.73 8.74
N THR A 132 -2.46 21.65 9.70
CA THR A 132 -1.26 22.35 10.21
C THR A 132 -1.37 22.42 11.72
N PHE A 133 -0.28 22.11 12.42
CA PHE A 133 -0.22 22.14 13.87
C PHE A 133 -0.14 23.58 14.37
N VAL A 134 -0.67 23.80 15.57
CA VAL A 134 -0.46 25.01 16.35
C VAL A 134 0.55 24.67 17.45
N THR A 135 1.67 25.38 17.45
CA THR A 135 2.75 25.21 18.42
C THR A 135 2.87 26.42 19.33
N THR A 136 3.37 26.18 20.55
CA THR A 136 3.81 27.22 21.47
C THR A 136 5.20 27.71 21.10
N GLY A 137 5.65 28.84 21.69
CA GLY A 137 6.97 29.41 21.41
C GLY A 137 8.16 28.51 21.78
N ASP A 138 7.96 27.52 22.66
CA ASP A 138 8.93 26.47 23.02
C ASP A 138 8.81 25.21 22.14
N GLY A 139 7.97 25.23 21.10
CA GLY A 139 7.85 24.17 20.09
C GLY A 139 6.99 22.98 20.51
N LYS A 140 6.15 23.10 21.56
CA LYS A 140 5.18 22.07 21.95
C LYS A 140 3.95 22.18 21.06
N ILE A 141 3.47 21.06 20.54
CA ILE A 141 2.21 20.99 19.77
C ILE A 141 1.06 21.02 20.77
N ILE A 142 0.18 22.00 20.62
CA ILE A 142 -0.95 22.21 21.53
C ILE A 142 -2.30 22.05 20.85
N ASP A 143 -2.39 22.32 19.54
CA ASP A 143 -3.62 22.23 18.78
C ASP A 143 -3.31 22.12 17.27
N TYR A 144 -4.31 22.37 16.43
CA TYR A 144 -4.20 22.48 14.98
C TYR A 144 -5.11 23.60 14.42
N ASP A 145 -4.90 23.94 13.15
CA ASP A 145 -5.72 24.93 12.46
C ASP A 145 -7.13 24.39 12.16
N HIS A 146 -8.11 24.78 13.00
CA HIS A 146 -9.52 24.43 12.86
C HIS A 146 -10.22 25.12 11.67
N ALA A 147 -9.62 26.14 11.04
CA ALA A 147 -10.19 26.77 9.84
C ALA A 147 -9.89 25.97 8.57
N ASN A 148 -9.00 24.98 8.65
CA ASN A 148 -8.66 24.14 7.52
C ASN A 148 -9.80 23.14 7.25
N PRO A 149 -10.36 23.09 6.02
CA PRO A 149 -11.44 22.16 5.71
C PRO A 149 -11.06 20.71 5.95
N LEU A 150 -9.78 20.34 5.84
CA LEU A 150 -9.29 18.98 6.08
C LEU A 150 -9.31 18.56 7.56
N SER A 151 -9.69 19.46 8.48
CA SER A 151 -9.93 19.16 9.89
C SER A 151 -11.40 18.79 10.17
N GLU A 152 -12.29 18.99 9.19
CA GLU A 152 -13.73 18.79 9.31
C GLU A 152 -14.19 17.47 8.69
N GLU A 153 -15.41 17.06 9.04
CA GLU A 153 -16.08 15.94 8.38
C GLU A 153 -16.29 16.22 6.88
N GLY A 154 -15.94 15.26 6.03
CA GLY A 154 -15.95 15.44 4.58
C GLY A 154 -14.94 16.47 4.07
N GLY A 155 -13.89 16.77 4.85
CA GLY A 155 -12.92 17.82 4.54
C GLY A 155 -12.27 17.71 3.16
N LYS A 156 -11.96 16.49 2.70
CA LYS A 156 -11.42 16.25 1.35
C LYS A 156 -12.42 16.72 0.29
N VAL A 157 -13.70 16.41 0.45
CA VAL A 157 -14.79 16.83 -0.47
C VAL A 157 -14.90 18.36 -0.51
N LYS A 158 -14.96 19.02 0.65
CA LYS A 158 -15.04 20.49 0.74
C LYS A 158 -13.85 21.17 0.09
N LEU A 159 -12.63 20.68 0.36
CA LEU A 159 -11.42 21.19 -0.27
C LEU A 159 -11.50 21.07 -1.80
N MET A 160 -11.89 19.91 -2.31
CA MET A 160 -11.97 19.68 -3.76
C MET A 160 -13.00 20.59 -4.44
N GLN A 161 -14.12 20.91 -3.78
CA GLN A 161 -15.08 21.93 -4.25
C GLN A 161 -14.44 23.31 -4.35
N HIS A 162 -13.71 23.73 -3.32
CA HIS A 162 -13.05 25.04 -3.30
C HIS A 162 -11.96 25.16 -4.36
N LEU A 163 -11.21 24.09 -4.62
CA LEU A 163 -10.18 24.08 -5.65
C LEU A 163 -10.75 24.14 -7.07
N ASN A 164 -12.00 23.69 -7.26
CA ASN A 164 -12.73 23.71 -8.53
C ASN A 164 -11.86 23.27 -9.73
N LEU A 165 -11.19 22.12 -9.57
CA LEU A 165 -10.22 21.66 -10.55
C LEU A 165 -10.90 21.12 -11.81
N GLU A 166 -10.41 21.57 -12.96
CA GLU A 166 -10.85 21.06 -14.26
C GLU A 166 -10.02 19.84 -14.70
N GLY A 167 -10.71 18.77 -15.14
CA GLY A 167 -10.06 17.59 -15.70
C GLY A 167 -10.73 16.28 -15.32
N ASP A 168 -10.03 15.17 -15.59
CA ASP A 168 -10.36 13.86 -15.06
C ASP A 168 -9.62 13.65 -13.73
N LEU A 169 -10.35 13.68 -12.62
CA LEU A 169 -9.78 13.49 -11.29
C LEU A 169 -9.85 12.02 -10.89
N TYR A 170 -8.76 11.49 -10.36
CA TYR A 170 -8.62 10.11 -9.91
C TYR A 170 -8.18 10.10 -8.45
N GLY A 171 -8.99 9.49 -7.58
CA GLY A 171 -8.66 9.33 -6.15
C GLY A 171 -7.95 8.02 -5.89
N ILE A 172 -6.86 8.06 -5.11
CA ILE A 172 -6.08 6.91 -4.68
C ILE A 172 -5.91 7.01 -3.17
N GLY A 173 -6.51 6.08 -2.44
CA GLY A 173 -6.50 6.07 -0.97
C GLY A 173 -7.04 4.78 -0.39
N ASP A 174 -6.81 4.52 0.88
CA ASP A 174 -7.27 3.30 1.57
C ASP A 174 -8.54 3.51 2.42
N GLY A 175 -8.89 4.77 2.71
CA GLY A 175 -9.90 5.12 3.71
C GLY A 175 -11.26 5.54 3.15
N TYR A 176 -12.23 5.67 4.07
CA TYR A 176 -13.57 6.16 3.75
C TYR A 176 -13.57 7.59 3.22
N SER A 177 -12.71 8.46 3.76
CA SER A 177 -12.62 9.87 3.32
C SER A 177 -12.24 10.04 1.84
N ASP A 178 -11.45 9.10 1.29
CA ASP A 178 -11.08 9.09 -0.12
C ASP A 178 -12.22 8.57 -0.99
N PHE A 179 -12.93 7.55 -0.51
CA PHE A 179 -14.13 7.07 -1.17
C PHE A 179 -15.23 8.15 -1.22
N GLN A 180 -15.36 9.01 -0.20
CA GLN A 180 -16.33 10.12 -0.20
C GLN A 180 -16.15 11.07 -1.40
N LEU A 181 -14.93 11.23 -1.93
CA LEU A 181 -14.69 12.00 -3.16
C LEU A 181 -15.40 11.41 -4.38
N ARG A 182 -15.52 10.07 -4.42
CA ARG A 182 -16.21 9.35 -5.48
C ARG A 182 -17.72 9.44 -5.33
N GLU A 183 -18.19 9.34 -4.10
CA GLU A 183 -19.61 9.42 -3.75
C GLU A 183 -20.17 10.82 -4.00
N SER A 184 -19.36 11.87 -3.81
CA SER A 184 -19.71 13.26 -4.12
C SER A 184 -19.71 13.58 -5.62
N GLY A 185 -19.23 12.66 -6.47
CA GLY A 185 -19.14 12.84 -7.92
C GLY A 185 -17.97 13.70 -8.39
N MET A 186 -17.02 14.05 -7.52
CA MET A 186 -15.87 14.91 -7.87
C MET A 186 -14.77 14.18 -8.61
N ILE A 187 -14.60 12.89 -8.35
CA ILE A 187 -13.61 12.07 -9.02
C ILE A 187 -14.28 11.08 -9.98
N LYS A 188 -13.62 10.87 -11.12
CA LYS A 188 -14.04 9.96 -12.17
C LYS A 188 -13.97 8.50 -11.72
N LYS A 189 -12.91 8.15 -10.99
CA LYS A 189 -12.71 6.82 -10.43
C LYS A 189 -11.96 6.90 -9.11
N PHE A 190 -12.34 6.01 -8.20
CA PHE A 190 -11.62 5.74 -6.97
C PHE A 190 -10.89 4.40 -7.04
N TYR A 191 -9.61 4.45 -6.68
CA TYR A 191 -8.73 3.31 -6.56
C TYR A 191 -8.48 3.05 -5.08
N ALA A 192 -9.09 1.99 -4.54
CA ALA A 192 -8.82 1.54 -3.18
C ALA A 192 -7.39 0.99 -3.11
N PHE A 193 -6.52 1.72 -2.42
CA PHE A 193 -5.12 1.35 -2.26
C PHE A 193 -4.98 0.33 -1.14
N THR A 194 -4.48 -0.87 -1.47
CA THR A 194 -4.43 -1.99 -0.51
C THR A 194 -3.04 -2.58 -0.32
N GLU A 195 -1.97 -1.85 -0.65
CA GLU A 195 -0.59 -2.33 -0.44
C GLU A 195 -0.26 -2.45 1.05
N ASN A 196 -0.78 -1.53 1.86
CA ASN A 196 -0.45 -1.43 3.29
C ASN A 196 -1.58 -1.98 4.17
N ILE A 197 -2.82 -1.60 3.88
CA ILE A 197 -4.01 -2.01 4.62
C ILE A 197 -5.17 -2.26 3.65
N SER A 198 -5.98 -3.28 3.94
CA SER A 198 -7.16 -3.62 3.14
C SER A 198 -8.39 -3.57 4.03
N ARG A 199 -9.33 -2.68 3.71
CA ARG A 199 -10.58 -2.50 4.45
C ARG A 199 -11.74 -3.02 3.60
N GLU A 200 -12.43 -4.06 4.06
CA GLU A 200 -13.51 -4.71 3.29
C GLU A 200 -14.65 -3.74 2.93
N SER A 201 -14.98 -2.83 3.86
CA SER A 201 -15.98 -1.77 3.66
C SER A 201 -15.62 -0.79 2.53
N ILE A 202 -14.33 -0.63 2.20
CA ILE A 202 -13.84 0.25 1.14
C ILE A 202 -13.66 -0.52 -0.17
N VAL A 203 -13.05 -1.71 -0.08
CA VAL A 203 -12.79 -2.60 -1.21
C VAL A 203 -14.08 -2.95 -1.97
N SER A 204 -15.17 -3.21 -1.25
CA SER A 204 -16.48 -3.54 -1.84
C SER A 204 -17.14 -2.39 -2.60
N ARG A 205 -16.71 -1.14 -2.35
CA ARG A 205 -17.29 0.08 -2.94
C ARG A 205 -16.40 0.73 -4.01
N ALA A 206 -15.16 0.28 -4.16
CA ALA A 206 -14.19 0.90 -5.05
C ALA A 206 -14.46 0.59 -6.53
N ASP A 207 -14.16 1.55 -7.42
CA ASP A 207 -14.22 1.31 -8.87
C ASP A 207 -13.10 0.35 -9.30
N HIS A 208 -11.96 0.35 -8.60
CA HIS A 208 -10.86 -0.57 -8.80
C HIS A 208 -10.06 -0.79 -7.50
N ILE A 209 -9.66 -2.03 -7.24
CA ILE A 209 -8.75 -2.36 -6.14
C ILE A 209 -7.32 -2.28 -6.66
N THR A 210 -6.46 -1.48 -6.02
CA THR A 210 -5.06 -1.32 -6.42
C THR A 210 -4.13 -1.83 -5.29
N PRO A 211 -3.66 -3.09 -5.36
CA PRO A 211 -2.74 -3.65 -4.36
C PRO A 211 -1.34 -3.04 -4.39
N SER A 212 -1.07 -2.19 -5.38
CA SER A 212 0.16 -1.40 -5.51
C SER A 212 -0.09 -0.19 -6.40
N PHE A 213 0.81 0.79 -6.36
CA PHE A 213 0.81 1.90 -7.32
C PHE A 213 1.19 1.42 -8.74
N ASP A 214 1.95 0.33 -8.86
CA ASP A 214 2.27 -0.28 -10.15
C ASP A 214 1.01 -0.77 -10.87
N GLU A 215 0.05 -1.35 -10.12
CA GLU A 215 -1.26 -1.75 -10.62
C GLU A 215 -2.04 -0.55 -11.18
N PHE A 216 -2.08 0.55 -10.43
CA PHE A 216 -2.73 1.79 -10.85
C PHE A 216 -2.14 2.32 -12.17
N LEU A 217 -0.81 2.38 -12.26
CA LEU A 217 -0.13 2.82 -13.46
C LEU A 217 -0.37 1.87 -14.64
N TYR A 218 -0.45 0.56 -14.37
CA TYR A 218 -0.71 -0.46 -15.38
C TYR A 218 -2.09 -0.30 -16.02
N VAL A 219 -3.15 -0.27 -15.20
CA VAL A 219 -4.54 -0.21 -15.71
C VAL A 219 -4.88 1.11 -16.41
N ASN A 220 -4.13 2.18 -16.10
CA ASN A 220 -4.28 3.49 -16.74
C ASN A 220 -3.30 3.72 -17.90
N ASN A 221 -2.51 2.71 -18.30
CA ASN A 221 -1.48 2.83 -19.34
C ASN A 221 -0.51 4.00 -19.13
N LEU A 222 -0.13 4.23 -17.87
CA LEU A 222 0.79 5.29 -17.47
C LEU A 222 2.25 4.78 -17.46
N PRO A 223 3.24 5.69 -17.59
CA PRO A 223 4.65 5.34 -17.42
C PRO A 223 4.89 4.71 -16.04
N ARG A 224 5.62 3.59 -16.02
CA ARG A 224 5.83 2.77 -14.83
C ARG A 224 7.23 2.15 -14.83
N ALA A 225 7.78 1.93 -13.65
CA ALA A 225 9.10 1.32 -13.48
C ALA A 225 9.11 -0.18 -13.84
N ILE A 226 7.99 -0.88 -13.58
CA ILE A 226 7.82 -2.29 -13.87
C ILE A 226 6.74 -2.44 -14.95
N SER A 227 7.03 -3.18 -16.02
CA SER A 227 6.13 -3.34 -17.16
C SER A 227 4.84 -4.11 -16.83
N TYR A 228 4.92 -5.08 -15.91
CA TYR A 228 3.79 -5.88 -15.43
C TYR A 228 3.77 -5.93 -13.89
N PRO A 229 2.68 -5.49 -13.24
CA PRO A 229 2.58 -5.46 -11.78
C PRO A 229 2.77 -6.85 -11.15
N LYS A 230 3.61 -6.94 -10.12
CA LYS A 230 3.89 -8.21 -9.43
C LYS A 230 2.65 -8.83 -8.78
N ASN A 231 1.68 -8.03 -8.35
CA ASN A 231 0.41 -8.52 -7.78
C ASN A 231 -0.40 -9.34 -8.80
N ARG A 232 -0.16 -9.18 -10.10
CA ARG A 232 -0.79 -9.96 -11.16
C ARG A 232 -0.06 -11.27 -11.47
N ILE A 233 1.11 -11.50 -10.87
CA ILE A 233 1.87 -12.75 -10.97
C ILE A 233 1.36 -13.67 -9.87
N LEU A 234 0.61 -14.70 -10.28
CA LEU A 234 0.09 -15.71 -9.38
C LEU A 234 1.12 -16.81 -9.15
N CYS A 235 1.53 -16.96 -7.89
CA CYS A 235 2.31 -18.09 -7.41
C CYS A 235 1.39 -19.13 -6.74
N LEU A 236 1.41 -20.36 -7.23
CA LEU A 236 0.74 -21.50 -6.61
C LEU A 236 1.76 -22.24 -5.74
N ALA A 237 1.57 -22.18 -4.42
CA ALA A 237 2.34 -22.96 -3.47
C ALA A 237 1.59 -24.26 -3.15
N ILE A 238 2.25 -25.42 -3.25
CA ILE A 238 1.65 -26.74 -3.00
C ILE A 238 2.41 -27.49 -1.92
N GLY A 239 1.66 -28.09 -0.99
CA GLY A 239 2.17 -28.91 0.10
C GLY A 239 2.64 -28.08 1.29
N ASP A 240 3.48 -28.68 2.13
CA ASP A 240 4.03 -28.05 3.34
C ASP A 240 5.19 -27.09 3.01
N VAL A 241 4.84 -25.95 2.41
CA VAL A 241 5.78 -24.88 2.07
C VAL A 241 6.05 -24.03 3.32
N PRO A 242 7.32 -23.75 3.68
CA PRO A 242 7.65 -22.90 4.82
C PRO A 242 6.98 -21.52 4.72
N GLU A 243 6.42 -21.05 5.84
CA GLU A 243 5.75 -19.75 5.91
C GLU A 243 6.68 -18.59 5.53
N GLU A 244 7.98 -18.70 5.85
CA GLU A 244 8.99 -17.71 5.49
C GLU A 244 9.10 -17.54 3.96
N SER A 245 9.07 -18.64 3.19
CA SER A 245 9.10 -18.59 1.72
C SER A 245 7.86 -17.89 1.16
N LEU A 246 6.68 -18.21 1.71
CA LEU A 246 5.43 -17.55 1.32
C LEU A 246 5.46 -16.07 1.67
N ALA A 247 5.99 -15.72 2.85
CA ALA A 247 6.14 -14.34 3.30
C ALA A 247 7.10 -13.55 2.40
N LEU A 248 8.19 -14.15 1.94
CA LEU A 248 9.13 -13.53 0.98
C LEU A 248 8.46 -13.22 -0.36
N LEU A 249 7.73 -14.17 -0.93
CA LEU A 249 7.04 -13.96 -2.20
C LEU A 249 5.91 -12.92 -2.08
N LYS A 250 5.14 -12.95 -0.98
CA LYS A 250 4.16 -11.89 -0.65
C LYS A 250 4.85 -10.54 -0.50
N LYS A 251 5.99 -10.49 0.19
CA LYS A 251 6.78 -9.28 0.40
C LYS A 251 7.31 -8.70 -0.91
N ASP A 252 7.63 -9.55 -1.89
CA ASP A 252 8.01 -9.11 -3.24
C ASP A 252 6.80 -8.64 -4.06
N GLY A 253 5.58 -8.89 -3.59
CA GLY A 253 4.32 -8.39 -4.15
C GLY A 253 3.60 -9.41 -5.02
N LEU A 254 3.96 -10.70 -4.99
CA LEU A 254 3.26 -11.75 -5.73
C LEU A 254 1.95 -12.13 -5.05
N SER A 255 0.94 -12.50 -5.86
CA SER A 255 -0.28 -13.11 -5.35
C SER A 255 -0.03 -14.58 -5.05
N ILE A 256 -0.33 -15.02 -3.82
CA ILE A 256 -0.07 -16.41 -3.39
C ILE A 256 -1.37 -17.18 -3.23
N ARG A 257 -1.45 -18.33 -3.90
CA ARG A 257 -2.47 -19.37 -3.67
C ARG A 257 -1.75 -20.57 -3.04
N HIS A 258 -1.94 -20.79 -1.74
CA HIS A 258 -1.36 -21.95 -1.05
C HIS A 258 -2.41 -23.05 -0.90
N LYS A 259 -2.06 -24.28 -1.29
CA LYS A 259 -2.93 -25.47 -1.23
C LYS A 259 -2.14 -26.67 -0.73
N THR A 260 -2.84 -27.61 -0.10
CA THR A 260 -2.24 -28.87 0.38
C THR A 260 -1.95 -29.85 -0.75
N SER A 261 -2.73 -29.82 -1.83
CA SER A 261 -2.56 -30.70 -2.98
C SER A 261 -2.80 -29.97 -4.31
N PHE A 262 -2.28 -30.56 -5.38
CA PHE A 262 -2.37 -30.02 -6.73
C PHE A 262 -3.71 -30.39 -7.39
N GLU A 263 -4.61 -29.41 -7.54
CA GLU A 263 -5.89 -29.55 -8.24
C GLU A 263 -5.94 -28.72 -9.55
N ASP A 264 -6.48 -29.29 -10.62
CA ASP A 264 -6.50 -28.72 -11.98
C ASP A 264 -7.15 -27.32 -12.07
N LYS A 265 -8.16 -27.07 -11.23
CA LYS A 265 -8.88 -25.79 -11.19
C LYS A 265 -7.99 -24.61 -10.80
N TYR A 266 -6.82 -24.86 -10.20
CA TYR A 266 -5.92 -23.81 -9.71
C TYR A 266 -4.77 -23.46 -10.65
N VAL A 267 -4.68 -24.04 -11.84
CA VAL A 267 -3.41 -24.11 -12.60
C VAL A 267 -3.36 -23.17 -13.80
N LYS A 268 -4.49 -22.92 -14.45
CA LYS A 268 -4.56 -22.22 -15.75
C LYS A 268 -4.00 -20.80 -15.73
N ASP A 269 -4.11 -20.12 -14.59
CA ASP A 269 -3.75 -18.72 -14.39
C ASP A 269 -2.40 -18.52 -13.68
N VAL A 270 -1.69 -19.62 -13.38
CA VAL A 270 -0.47 -19.60 -12.59
C VAL A 270 0.73 -19.23 -13.44
N HIS A 271 1.58 -18.36 -12.88
CA HIS A 271 2.81 -17.89 -13.51
C HIS A 271 4.05 -18.54 -12.89
N MET A 272 3.97 -18.87 -11.61
CA MET A 272 5.02 -19.51 -10.82
C MET A 272 4.43 -20.61 -9.94
N ILE A 273 5.12 -21.73 -9.78
CA ILE A 273 4.76 -22.76 -8.80
C ILE A 273 5.90 -22.87 -7.78
N LEU A 274 5.55 -23.00 -6.51
CA LEU A 274 6.47 -23.39 -5.44
C LEU A 274 6.00 -24.74 -4.85
N LEU A 275 6.82 -25.76 -5.01
CA LEU A 275 6.52 -27.12 -4.55
C LEU A 275 7.27 -27.43 -3.25
N ALA A 276 6.53 -27.91 -2.26
CA ALA A 276 7.12 -28.49 -1.07
C ALA A 276 7.84 -29.81 -1.36
N LYS A 277 8.69 -30.21 -0.42
CA LYS A 277 9.44 -31.47 -0.52
C LYS A 277 8.47 -32.66 -0.57
N GLY A 278 8.63 -33.48 -1.60
CA GLY A 278 7.88 -34.73 -1.76
C GLY A 278 6.76 -34.65 -2.79
N GLU A 279 6.27 -33.44 -3.08
CA GLU A 279 5.21 -33.17 -4.04
C GLU A 279 5.62 -33.53 -5.47
N LYS A 280 4.63 -33.84 -6.31
CA LYS A 280 4.82 -34.20 -7.72
C LYS A 280 3.83 -33.43 -8.60
N ILE A 281 4.23 -33.13 -9.83
CA ILE A 281 3.32 -32.60 -10.85
C ILE A 281 3.34 -33.53 -12.05
N ASP A 282 2.15 -33.97 -12.45
CA ASP A 282 1.97 -34.79 -13.64
C ASP A 282 2.16 -33.96 -14.93
N PRO A 283 2.70 -34.54 -16.01
CA PRO A 283 2.90 -33.82 -17.28
C PRO A 283 1.63 -33.17 -17.84
N GLU A 284 0.47 -33.82 -17.70
CA GLU A 284 -0.80 -33.28 -18.17
C GLU A 284 -1.19 -31.99 -17.44
N LYS A 285 -0.90 -31.92 -16.14
CA LYS A 285 -1.11 -30.72 -15.33
C LYS A 285 -0.18 -29.59 -15.73
N LEU A 286 1.09 -29.90 -16.07
CA LEU A 286 2.02 -28.90 -16.60
C LEU A 286 1.50 -28.29 -17.90
N LYS A 287 0.99 -29.12 -18.82
CA LYS A 287 0.44 -28.66 -20.11
C LYS A 287 -0.77 -27.73 -19.93
N MET A 288 -1.54 -27.87 -18.85
CA MET A 288 -2.64 -26.95 -18.52
C MET A 288 -2.16 -25.58 -18.03
N ALA A 289 -0.92 -25.47 -17.55
CA ALA A 289 -0.35 -24.26 -16.98
C ALA A 289 0.25 -23.33 -18.06
N LEU A 290 -0.58 -22.83 -18.96
CA LEU A 290 -0.14 -22.08 -20.16
C LEU A 290 0.70 -20.82 -19.86
N LYS A 291 0.51 -20.21 -18.69
CA LYS A 291 1.23 -19.01 -18.25
C LYS A 291 2.44 -19.30 -17.37
N LEU A 292 2.67 -20.57 -17.00
CA LEU A 292 3.73 -20.97 -16.11
C LEU A 292 5.09 -20.73 -16.76
N LYS A 293 5.96 -20.02 -16.04
CA LYS A 293 7.34 -19.73 -16.47
C LYS A 293 8.38 -20.28 -15.53
N THR A 294 8.01 -20.51 -14.26
CA THR A 294 8.98 -20.88 -13.23
C THR A 294 8.41 -21.88 -12.24
N ILE A 295 9.19 -22.90 -11.91
CA ILE A 295 8.90 -23.84 -10.82
C ILE A 295 10.07 -23.78 -9.83
N GLY A 296 9.79 -23.42 -8.58
CA GLY A 296 10.68 -23.66 -7.45
C GLY A 296 10.31 -24.98 -6.78
N TYR A 297 11.29 -25.82 -6.47
CA TYR A 297 11.10 -27.07 -5.73
C TYR A 297 12.01 -27.10 -4.51
N LEU A 298 11.42 -27.27 -3.33
CA LEU A 298 12.14 -27.32 -2.05
C LEU A 298 12.74 -28.70 -1.83
N GLY A 299 13.88 -28.96 -2.47
CA GLY A 299 14.64 -30.21 -2.40
C GLY A 299 15.17 -30.65 -3.77
N GLY A 300 15.51 -31.93 -3.92
CA GLY A 300 15.89 -32.50 -5.22
C GLY A 300 14.68 -32.94 -6.05
N ILE A 301 14.70 -32.65 -7.35
CA ILE A 301 13.55 -32.83 -8.25
C ILE A 301 13.47 -34.21 -8.92
N ALA A 302 14.50 -35.05 -8.75
CA ALA A 302 14.60 -36.36 -9.40
C ALA A 302 13.34 -37.23 -9.15
N GLY A 303 12.65 -37.60 -10.23
CA GLY A 303 11.42 -38.42 -10.18
C GLY A 303 10.17 -37.70 -9.67
N LYS A 304 10.21 -36.37 -9.57
CA LYS A 304 9.10 -35.53 -9.07
C LYS A 304 8.46 -34.66 -10.16
N LEU A 305 9.23 -34.34 -11.19
CA LEU A 305 8.80 -33.50 -12.30
C LEU A 305 9.32 -34.06 -13.62
N ASP A 306 8.51 -33.97 -14.68
CA ASP A 306 8.96 -34.30 -16.02
C ASP A 306 9.73 -33.14 -16.65
N LEU A 307 11.06 -33.26 -16.64
CA LEU A 307 11.97 -32.23 -17.14
C LEU A 307 11.84 -32.02 -18.65
N GLN A 308 11.45 -33.05 -19.41
CA GLN A 308 11.26 -32.94 -20.85
C GLN A 308 10.08 -32.03 -21.19
N THR A 309 8.92 -32.26 -20.56
CA THR A 309 7.75 -31.37 -20.71
C THR A 309 8.08 -29.95 -20.26
N CYS A 310 8.78 -29.77 -19.14
CA CYS A 310 9.16 -28.43 -18.67
C CYS A 310 10.05 -27.69 -19.66
N THR A 311 11.04 -28.39 -20.23
CA THR A 311 11.95 -27.83 -21.25
C THR A 311 11.19 -27.45 -22.51
N ALA A 312 10.30 -28.33 -23.00
CA ALA A 312 9.48 -28.07 -24.18
C ALA A 312 8.55 -26.86 -24.01
N MET A 313 8.08 -26.61 -22.78
CA MET A 313 7.23 -25.46 -22.44
C MET A 313 8.02 -24.19 -22.08
N GLY A 314 9.36 -24.26 -22.04
CA GLY A 314 10.22 -23.14 -21.65
C GLY A 314 10.07 -22.75 -20.18
N ILE A 315 9.81 -23.72 -19.31
CA ILE A 315 9.68 -23.52 -17.86
C ILE A 315 11.06 -23.62 -17.21
N VAL A 316 11.46 -22.58 -16.48
CA VAL A 316 12.69 -22.55 -15.69
C VAL A 316 12.45 -23.24 -14.35
N ILE A 317 13.35 -24.13 -13.95
CA ILE A 317 13.26 -24.89 -12.71
C ILE A 317 14.39 -24.46 -11.77
N PHE A 318 14.02 -24.17 -10.53
CA PHE A 318 14.94 -23.96 -9.41
C PHE A 318 14.75 -25.10 -8.42
N GLU A 319 15.84 -25.81 -8.11
CA GLU A 319 15.83 -26.90 -7.13
C GLU A 319 16.96 -26.73 -6.10
N ASP A 320 16.82 -27.40 -4.97
CA ASP A 320 17.81 -27.47 -3.89
C ASP A 320 18.21 -28.93 -3.63
N PRO A 321 19.05 -29.52 -4.50
CA PRO A 321 19.41 -30.93 -4.40
C PRO A 321 20.23 -31.25 -3.14
N LYS A 322 20.85 -30.24 -2.53
CA LYS A 322 21.69 -30.38 -1.33
C LYS A 322 20.92 -30.21 -0.01
N ASN A 323 19.61 -29.96 -0.06
CA ASN A 323 18.78 -29.67 1.11
C ASN A 323 19.43 -28.60 2.01
N ASN A 324 19.79 -27.47 1.42
CA ASN A 324 20.40 -26.36 2.15
C ASN A 324 19.50 -25.96 3.33
N PRO A 325 20.04 -25.84 4.56
CA PRO A 325 19.24 -25.42 5.72
C PRO A 325 18.61 -24.03 5.58
N ARG A 326 19.04 -23.22 4.60
CA ARG A 326 18.44 -21.90 4.25
C ARG A 326 17.57 -21.92 3.01
N ASN A 327 17.17 -23.10 2.51
CA ASN A 327 16.40 -23.20 1.26
C ASN A 327 15.06 -22.48 1.28
N ALA A 328 14.45 -22.27 2.45
CA ALA A 328 13.25 -21.48 2.62
C ALA A 328 13.44 -20.00 2.19
N ASN A 329 14.68 -19.51 2.19
CA ASN A 329 15.05 -18.14 1.83
C ASN A 329 15.56 -17.98 0.38
N PHE A 330 15.61 -19.07 -0.38
CA PHE A 330 16.24 -19.11 -1.71
C PHE A 330 15.27 -18.81 -2.85
#